data_AF-V9LDH3-F1
#
_entry.id   AF-V9LDH3-F1
#
_cell.length_a   1.000
_cell.length_b   1.000
_cell.length_c   1.000
_cell.angle_alpha   90.00
_cell.angle_beta   90.00
_cell.angle_gamma   90.00
#
_symmetry.space_group_name_H-M   'P 1'
#
loop_
_entity.id
_entity.type
_entity.pdbx_description
1 polymer ?
#
loop_
_entity_poly.entity_id
_entity_poly.type
_entity_poly.pdbx_seq_one_letter_code
_entity_poly.pdbx_strand_id
1 'polypeptide(L)'
;GARRPPPPPRTAPRKMAAAERGGSSEFVRFMLSLIIPVLFISACLLLALVAVLMVVRFWVSQKKKLARRAGKNGKIVVAFFHPYCNAGGGGERVLWCAVRAMQQRYEDVAVVIYTGDLNVAAEEILDGAYRRFNIKLPRPVQFIFLEKRYLVEAKLYPYFTLLGQSLGSMLLGWEALMKCVPDIFIDSMGYAFTLPLFKNLGGCRVGCYVHYPTISTDMLSVVRNRNPRFNNASFISKNPILSNMKI
;
A
#
# COMPACT_ATOMS: atom_id res chain seq x y z
N GLY A 1 -98.26 -7.08 -0.45
CA GLY A 1 -97.10 -7.75 -1.06
C GLY A 1 -95.84 -7.01 -0.70
N ALA A 2 -95.00 -7.58 0.16
CA ALA A 2 -93.76 -6.98 0.65
C ALA A 2 -92.64 -7.10 -0.39
N ARG A 3 -91.95 -6.00 -0.71
CA ARG A 3 -90.75 -6.00 -1.57
C ARG A 3 -89.55 -6.49 -0.75
N ARG A 4 -88.87 -7.54 -1.26
CA ARG A 4 -87.64 -8.06 -0.66
C ARG A 4 -86.49 -7.03 -0.80
N PRO A 5 -85.62 -6.88 0.21
CA PRO A 5 -84.44 -6.05 0.09
C PRO A 5 -83.42 -6.67 -0.87
N PRO A 6 -82.59 -5.85 -1.54
CA PRO A 6 -81.57 -6.32 -2.49
C PRO A 6 -80.48 -7.13 -1.77
N PRO A 7 -79.85 -8.10 -2.44
CA PRO A 7 -78.78 -8.90 -1.85
C PRO A 7 -77.53 -8.03 -1.59
N PRO A 8 -76.74 -8.34 -0.55
CA PRO A 8 -75.52 -7.60 -0.26
C PRO A 8 -74.49 -7.79 -1.40
N PRO A 9 -73.62 -6.79 -1.65
CA PRO A 9 -72.63 -6.86 -2.70
C PRO A 9 -71.63 -8.00 -2.44
N ARG A 10 -71.37 -8.80 -3.49
CA ARG A 10 -70.36 -9.86 -3.49
C ARG A 10 -68.99 -9.26 -3.12
N THR A 11 -68.46 -9.63 -1.95
CA THR A 11 -67.06 -9.36 -1.62
C THR A 11 -66.15 -10.21 -2.50
N ALA A 12 -65.45 -9.60 -3.46
CA ALA A 12 -64.22 -10.13 -4.02
C ALA A 12 -63.35 -9.00 -4.63
N PRO A 13 -62.01 -9.11 -4.67
CA PRO A 13 -61.23 -10.29 -4.30
C PRO A 13 -60.05 -10.01 -3.35
N ARG A 14 -59.90 -10.93 -2.39
CA ARG A 14 -58.66 -11.28 -1.67
C ARG A 14 -57.45 -11.59 -2.60
N LYS A 15 -57.63 -11.53 -3.94
CA LYS A 15 -56.63 -11.80 -4.97
C LYS A 15 -55.69 -10.62 -5.25
N MET A 16 -56.13 -9.36 -5.09
CA MET A 16 -55.25 -8.21 -5.37
C MET A 16 -54.12 -8.08 -4.34
N ALA A 17 -54.41 -8.24 -3.04
CA ALA A 17 -53.39 -8.23 -1.99
C ALA A 17 -52.42 -9.43 -2.04
N ALA A 18 -52.82 -10.54 -2.68
CA ALA A 18 -51.95 -11.70 -2.90
C ALA A 18 -51.00 -11.50 -4.09
N ALA A 19 -51.43 -10.79 -5.13
CA ALA A 19 -50.63 -10.48 -6.31
C ALA A 19 -49.47 -9.51 -6.00
N GLU A 20 -49.71 -8.47 -5.19
CA GLU A 20 -48.65 -7.54 -4.76
C GLU A 20 -47.61 -8.19 -3.84
N ARG A 21 -48.04 -9.08 -2.92
CA ARG A 21 -47.11 -9.86 -2.09
C ARG A 21 -46.29 -10.86 -2.91
N GLY A 22 -46.89 -11.46 -3.95
CA GLY A 22 -46.22 -12.37 -4.87
C GLY A 22 -45.09 -11.68 -5.64
N GLY A 23 -45.35 -10.50 -6.21
CA GLY A 23 -44.35 -9.72 -6.96
C GLY A 23 -43.15 -9.28 -6.12
N SER A 24 -43.36 -8.87 -4.86
CA SER A 24 -42.27 -8.55 -3.94
C SER A 24 -41.43 -9.78 -3.59
N SER A 25 -42.07 -10.94 -3.35
CA SER A 25 -41.36 -12.17 -3.00
C SER A 25 -40.52 -12.75 -4.16
N GLU A 26 -41.04 -12.69 -5.40
CA GLU A 26 -40.33 -13.16 -6.60
C GLU A 26 -39.18 -12.22 -6.97
N PHE A 27 -39.36 -10.90 -6.83
CA PHE A 27 -38.28 -9.94 -6.98
C PHE A 27 -37.16 -10.16 -5.97
N VAL A 28 -37.50 -10.40 -4.70
CA VAL A 28 -36.52 -10.72 -3.64
C VAL A 28 -35.79 -12.03 -3.95
N ARG A 29 -36.50 -13.08 -4.39
CA ARG A 29 -35.89 -14.36 -4.80
C ARG A 29 -34.93 -14.20 -5.98
N PHE A 30 -35.31 -13.41 -6.98
CA PHE A 30 -34.47 -13.09 -8.13
C PHE A 30 -33.20 -12.33 -7.72
N MET A 31 -33.33 -11.30 -6.87
CA MET A 31 -32.18 -10.58 -6.32
C MET A 31 -31.25 -11.51 -5.50
N LEU A 32 -31.82 -12.37 -4.65
CA LEU A 32 -31.05 -13.36 -3.89
C LEU A 32 -30.34 -14.38 -4.80
N SER A 33 -30.98 -14.82 -5.89
CA SER A 33 -30.34 -15.74 -6.85
C SER A 33 -29.14 -15.12 -7.59
N LEU A 34 -29.06 -13.80 -7.67
CA LEU A 34 -27.90 -13.08 -8.23
C LEU A 34 -26.84 -12.80 -7.16
N ILE A 35 -27.26 -12.40 -5.97
CA ILE A 35 -26.36 -12.01 -4.88
C ILE A 35 -25.62 -13.21 -4.29
N ILE A 36 -26.31 -14.34 -4.07
CA ILE A 36 -25.72 -15.51 -3.40
C ILE A 36 -24.50 -16.07 -4.19
N PRO A 37 -24.58 -16.30 -5.53
CA PRO A 37 -23.42 -16.74 -6.29
C PRO A 37 -22.27 -15.73 -6.29
N VAL A 38 -22.57 -14.42 -6.38
CA VAL A 38 -21.54 -13.37 -6.34
C VAL A 38 -20.81 -13.35 -5.00
N LEU A 39 -21.56 -13.45 -3.88
CA LEU A 39 -20.96 -13.55 -2.55
C LEU A 39 -20.15 -14.85 -2.38
N PHE A 40 -20.65 -15.97 -2.90
CA PHE A 40 -19.94 -17.24 -2.86
C PHE A 40 -18.62 -17.17 -3.63
N ILE A 41 -18.64 -16.70 -4.87
CA ILE A 41 -17.44 -16.51 -5.69
C ILE A 41 -16.46 -15.55 -5.00
N SER A 42 -16.95 -14.42 -4.47
CA SER A 42 -16.12 -13.45 -3.75
C SER A 42 -15.45 -14.06 -2.51
N ALA A 43 -16.18 -14.88 -1.76
CA ALA A 43 -15.65 -15.61 -0.60
C ALA A 43 -14.60 -16.65 -1.02
N CYS A 44 -14.85 -17.41 -2.08
CA CYS A 44 -13.88 -18.36 -2.63
C CYS A 44 -12.59 -17.66 -3.09
N LEU A 45 -12.71 -16.53 -3.79
CA LEU A 45 -11.56 -15.73 -4.23
C LEU A 45 -10.77 -15.18 -3.04
N LEU A 46 -11.45 -14.71 -1.99
CA LEU A 46 -10.80 -14.23 -0.77
C LEU A 46 -10.05 -15.36 -0.06
N LEU A 47 -10.66 -16.54 0.08
CA LEU A 47 -10.02 -17.72 0.68
C LEU A 47 -8.80 -18.17 -0.13
N ALA A 48 -8.91 -18.19 -1.46
CA ALA A 48 -7.79 -18.49 -2.35
C ALA A 48 -6.65 -17.49 -2.18
N LEU A 49 -6.96 -16.18 -2.12
CA LEU A 49 -5.97 -15.14 -1.88
C LEU A 49 -5.27 -15.32 -0.52
N VAL A 50 -6.02 -15.59 0.55
CA VAL A 50 -5.46 -15.84 1.88
C VAL A 50 -4.56 -17.08 1.87
N ALA A 51 -4.98 -18.17 1.21
CA ALA A 51 -4.16 -19.37 1.05
C ALA A 51 -2.83 -19.06 0.32
N VAL A 52 -2.89 -18.31 -0.79
CA VAL A 52 -1.68 -17.88 -1.52
C VAL A 52 -0.77 -17.04 -0.63
N LEU A 53 -1.30 -16.06 0.11
CA LEU A 53 -0.51 -15.22 1.01
C LEU A 53 0.12 -16.04 2.14
N MET A 54 -0.56 -17.06 2.66
CA MET A 54 -0.01 -17.99 3.67
C MET A 54 1.13 -18.84 3.09
N VAL A 55 0.98 -19.37 1.88
CA VAL A 55 2.04 -20.13 1.19
C VAL A 55 3.26 -19.23 0.96
N VAL A 56 3.04 -18.02 0.46
CA VAL A 56 4.11 -17.02 0.25
C VAL A 56 4.80 -16.70 1.57
N ARG A 57 4.05 -16.39 2.63
CA ARG A 57 4.61 -16.12 3.96
C ARG A 57 5.42 -17.29 4.48
N PHE A 58 4.92 -18.51 4.34
CA PHE A 58 5.63 -19.72 4.76
C PHE A 58 6.96 -19.84 4.01
N TRP A 59 6.95 -19.69 2.69
CA TRP A 59 8.14 -19.75 1.86
C TRP A 59 9.17 -18.67 2.21
N VAL A 60 8.74 -17.41 2.40
CA VAL A 60 9.59 -16.30 2.84
C VAL A 60 10.19 -16.59 4.22
N SER A 61 9.41 -17.14 5.15
CA SER A 61 9.90 -17.58 6.48
C SER A 61 10.98 -18.66 6.37
N GLN A 62 10.80 -19.66 5.49
CA GLN A 62 11.82 -20.70 5.28
C GLN A 62 13.11 -20.11 4.71
N LYS A 63 13.01 -19.20 3.73
CA LYS A 63 14.16 -18.47 3.19
C LYS A 63 14.88 -17.67 4.27
N LYS A 64 14.15 -16.94 5.11
CA LYS A 64 14.72 -16.18 6.24
C LYS A 64 15.47 -17.09 7.21
N LYS A 65 14.89 -18.24 7.58
CA LYS A 65 15.55 -19.23 8.46
C LYS A 65 16.82 -19.78 7.85
N LEU A 66 16.82 -20.11 6.55
CA LEU A 66 18.00 -20.60 5.85
C LEU A 66 19.11 -19.54 5.80
N ALA A 67 18.77 -18.30 5.44
CA ALA A 67 19.72 -17.19 5.42
C ALA A 67 20.34 -16.92 6.80
N ARG A 68 19.53 -17.00 7.88
CA ARG A 68 20.02 -16.88 9.26
C ARG A 68 20.96 -18.01 9.67
N ARG A 69 20.74 -19.24 9.21
CA ARG A 69 21.65 -20.37 9.47
C ARG A 69 22.98 -20.21 8.74
N ALA A 70 22.95 -19.65 7.54
CA ALA A 70 24.16 -19.35 6.76
C ALA A 70 24.94 -18.15 7.31
N GLY A 71 24.24 -17.12 7.79
CA GLY A 71 24.83 -15.93 8.42
C GLY A 71 25.27 -16.20 9.85
N LYS A 72 26.52 -16.63 10.04
CA LYS A 72 27.14 -17.04 11.32
C LYS A 72 27.12 -15.99 12.47
N ASN A 73 26.58 -14.78 12.26
CA ASN A 73 26.81 -13.66 13.16
C ASN A 73 25.68 -13.34 14.15
N GLY A 74 24.51 -13.99 14.08
CA GLY A 74 23.42 -13.84 15.08
C GLY A 74 22.78 -12.45 15.24
N LYS A 75 23.37 -11.41 14.63
CA LYS A 75 22.97 -10.01 14.78
C LYS A 75 21.53 -9.77 14.32
N ILE A 76 20.87 -8.82 14.98
CA ILE A 76 19.56 -8.32 14.53
C ILE A 76 19.75 -7.51 13.25
N VAL A 77 19.03 -7.88 12.19
CA VAL A 77 19.08 -7.16 10.91
C VAL A 77 18.03 -6.06 10.90
N VAL A 78 18.48 -4.80 10.80
CA VAL A 78 17.60 -3.64 10.66
C VAL A 78 17.77 -3.06 9.26
N ALA A 79 16.70 -3.07 8.47
CA ALA A 79 16.73 -2.53 7.12
C ALA A 79 15.94 -1.22 7.01
N PHE A 80 16.55 -0.22 6.39
CA PHE A 80 15.91 1.03 6.01
C PHE A 80 15.56 0.98 4.52
N PHE A 81 14.30 1.26 4.20
CA PHE A 81 13.83 1.42 2.84
C PHE A 81 13.92 2.90 2.44
N HIS A 82 14.88 3.20 1.57
CA HIS A 82 15.14 4.56 1.10
C HIS A 82 15.66 4.54 -0.35
N PRO A 83 14.78 4.38 -1.36
CA PRO A 83 15.20 4.25 -2.77
C PRO A 83 16.00 5.43 -3.36
N TYR A 84 16.04 6.58 -2.68
CA TYR A 84 16.75 7.79 -3.09
C TYR A 84 17.72 8.24 -1.98
N CYS A 85 18.75 7.44 -1.70
CA CYS A 85 19.67 7.70 -0.59
C CYS A 85 20.86 8.61 -0.97
N ASN A 86 20.90 9.09 -2.22
CA ASN A 86 21.98 9.93 -2.75
C ASN A 86 21.49 11.21 -3.50
N ALA A 87 20.22 11.60 -3.36
CA ALA A 87 19.65 12.79 -4.02
C ALA A 87 19.95 14.12 -3.30
N GLY A 88 20.43 14.09 -2.05
CA GLY A 88 20.76 15.26 -1.23
C GLY A 88 19.58 15.90 -0.52
N GLY A 89 18.45 15.20 -0.42
CA GLY A 89 17.21 15.72 0.18
C GLY A 89 17.18 15.68 1.71
N GLY A 90 16.19 16.38 2.30
CA GLY A 90 15.98 16.35 3.75
C GLY A 90 15.65 14.96 4.32
N GLY A 91 14.97 14.11 3.53
CA GLY A 91 14.68 12.72 3.90
C GLY A 91 15.95 11.88 4.11
N GLU A 92 16.99 12.11 3.30
CA GLU A 92 18.29 11.43 3.46
C GLU A 92 18.98 11.84 4.75
N ARG A 93 18.94 13.13 5.11
CA ARG A 93 19.49 13.59 6.39
C ARG A 93 18.86 12.83 7.55
N VAL A 94 17.55 12.60 7.51
CA VAL A 94 16.83 11.82 8.52
C VAL A 94 17.29 10.36 8.53
N LEU A 95 17.39 9.72 7.36
CA LEU A 95 17.93 8.37 7.21
C LEU A 95 19.31 8.26 7.89
N TRP A 96 20.26 9.10 7.50
CA TRP A 96 21.65 9.01 7.98
C TRP A 96 21.77 9.33 9.47
N CYS A 97 20.99 10.29 9.98
CA CYS A 97 20.89 10.56 11.42
C CYS A 97 20.36 9.34 12.18
N ALA A 98 19.29 8.71 11.69
CA ALA A 98 18.67 7.55 12.32
C ALA A 98 19.63 6.34 12.35
N VAL A 99 20.31 6.07 11.23
CA VAL A 99 21.32 5.00 11.14
C VAL A 99 22.47 5.26 12.11
N ARG A 100 23.01 6.48 12.16
CA ARG A 100 24.09 6.84 13.10
C ARG A 100 23.66 6.63 14.55
N ALA A 101 22.50 7.16 14.93
CA ALA A 101 21.97 7.02 16.29
C ALA A 101 21.74 5.55 16.68
N MET A 102 21.22 4.75 15.74
CA MET A 102 21.02 3.31 15.95
C MET A 102 22.34 2.58 16.18
N GLN A 103 23.37 2.87 15.38
CA GLN A 103 24.68 2.26 15.55
C GLN A 103 25.37 2.69 16.86
N GLN A 104 25.19 3.94 17.28
CA GLN A 104 25.71 4.41 18.57
C GLN A 104 25.03 3.74 19.75
N ARG A 105 23.73 3.45 19.65
CA ARG A 105 22.94 2.89 20.76
C ARG A 105 23.03 1.37 20.89
N TYR A 106 23.14 0.66 19.78
CA TYR A 106 23.10 -0.80 19.74
C TYR A 106 24.35 -1.34 19.04
N GLU A 107 25.13 -2.19 19.69
CA GLU A 107 26.36 -2.77 19.11
C GLU A 107 26.09 -4.01 18.25
N ASP A 108 25.02 -4.75 18.56
CA ASP A 108 24.69 -6.02 17.91
C ASP A 108 23.60 -5.90 16.82
N VAL A 109 23.74 -4.89 15.96
CA VAL A 109 22.83 -4.67 14.83
C VAL A 109 23.61 -4.66 13.52
N ALA A 110 23.07 -5.36 12.52
CA ALA A 110 23.50 -5.26 11.13
C ALA A 110 22.51 -4.34 10.41
N VAL A 111 23.01 -3.22 9.86
CA VAL A 111 22.17 -2.24 9.18
C VAL A 111 22.25 -2.47 7.67
N VAL A 112 21.06 -2.59 7.05
CA VAL A 112 20.87 -2.73 5.61
C VAL A 112 20.14 -1.49 5.09
N ILE A 113 20.56 -0.97 3.93
CA ILE A 113 19.88 0.11 3.24
C ILE A 113 19.39 -0.40 1.89
N TYR A 114 18.08 -0.42 1.68
CA TYR A 114 17.52 -0.65 0.35
C TYR A 114 17.51 0.67 -0.42
N THR A 115 18.21 0.71 -1.54
CA THR A 115 18.34 1.90 -2.40
C THR A 115 18.14 1.55 -3.86
N GLY A 116 17.65 2.48 -4.68
CA GLY A 116 17.64 2.33 -6.13
C GLY A 116 18.71 3.15 -6.86
N ASP A 117 19.73 3.63 -6.14
CA ASP A 117 20.86 4.38 -6.70
C ASP A 117 21.88 3.44 -7.37
N LEU A 118 21.46 2.72 -8.43
CA LEU A 118 22.24 1.66 -9.08
C LEU A 118 23.59 2.10 -9.65
N ASN A 119 23.73 3.38 -9.99
CA ASN A 119 24.88 3.92 -10.73
C ASN A 119 25.92 4.60 -9.82
N VAL A 120 25.89 4.30 -8.51
CA VAL A 120 26.74 4.96 -7.51
C VAL A 120 27.27 3.92 -6.54
N ALA A 121 28.57 3.98 -6.26
CA ALA A 121 29.21 3.10 -5.28
C ALA A 121 28.75 3.41 -3.85
N ALA A 122 28.79 2.41 -2.95
CA ALA A 122 28.39 2.56 -1.56
C ALA A 122 29.21 3.64 -0.83
N GLU A 123 30.51 3.70 -1.12
CA GLU A 123 31.45 4.67 -0.57
C GLU A 123 31.08 6.09 -0.99
N GLU A 124 30.71 6.29 -2.26
CA GLU A 124 30.28 7.59 -2.78
C GLU A 124 28.99 8.08 -2.13
N ILE A 125 28.05 7.18 -1.84
CA ILE A 125 26.81 7.50 -1.11
C ILE A 125 27.13 7.99 0.31
N LEU A 126 28.00 7.27 1.03
CA LEU A 126 28.41 7.62 2.39
C LEU A 126 29.23 8.92 2.43
N ASP A 127 30.12 9.13 1.45
CA ASP A 127 30.84 10.38 1.27
C ASP A 127 29.88 11.55 1.00
N GLY A 128 28.85 11.32 0.18
CA GLY A 128 27.77 12.27 -0.06
C GLY A 128 27.05 12.66 1.22
N ALA A 129 26.72 11.69 2.08
CA ALA A 129 26.10 11.93 3.38
C ALA A 129 27.00 12.77 4.30
N TYR A 130 28.31 12.50 4.33
CA TYR A 130 29.26 13.30 5.08
C TYR A 130 29.38 14.72 4.53
N ARG A 131 29.58 14.89 3.22
CA ARG A 131 29.76 16.21 2.58
C ARG A 131 28.51 17.09 2.71
N ARG A 132 27.32 16.53 2.56
CA ARG A 132 26.05 17.29 2.56
C ARG A 132 25.50 17.53 3.95
N PHE A 133 25.67 16.57 4.87
CA PHE A 133 25.00 16.60 6.17
C PHE A 133 25.94 16.56 7.37
N ASN A 134 27.25 16.43 7.15
CA ASN A 134 28.26 16.22 8.20
C ASN A 134 27.94 15.00 9.09
N ILE A 135 27.51 13.90 8.45
CA ILE A 135 27.16 12.64 9.12
C ILE A 135 28.13 11.56 8.68
N LYS A 136 28.97 11.09 9.61
CA LYS A 136 29.81 9.91 9.46
C LYS A 136 29.23 8.76 10.28
N LEU A 137 29.15 7.57 9.68
CA LEU A 137 28.64 6.38 10.36
C LEU A 137 29.76 5.72 11.19
N PRO A 138 29.49 5.31 12.45
CA PRO A 138 30.45 4.59 13.27
C PRO A 138 30.89 3.24 12.71
N ARG A 139 30.00 2.56 11.97
CA ARG A 139 30.21 1.20 11.45
C ARG A 139 29.66 1.09 10.02
N PRO A 140 30.19 0.15 9.21
CA PRO A 140 29.71 -0.04 7.85
C PRO A 140 28.24 -0.47 7.82
N VAL A 141 27.58 -0.14 6.71
CA VAL A 141 26.21 -0.57 6.38
C VAL A 141 26.24 -1.37 5.09
N GLN A 142 25.30 -2.29 4.92
CA GLN A 142 25.17 -3.04 3.68
C GLN A 142 24.13 -2.38 2.79
N PHE A 143 24.50 -2.10 1.54
CA PHE A 143 23.55 -1.62 0.53
C PHE A 143 22.94 -2.78 -0.25
N ILE A 144 21.63 -2.74 -0.44
CA ILE A 144 20.91 -3.61 -1.35
C ILE A 144 20.30 -2.73 -2.44
N PHE A 145 20.88 -2.83 -3.62
CA PHE A 145 20.48 -2.08 -4.79
C PHE A 145 19.23 -2.70 -5.43
N LEU A 146 18.19 -1.88 -5.64
CA LEU A 146 16.90 -2.23 -6.18
C LEU A 146 16.77 -1.71 -7.61
N GLU A 147 16.49 -2.61 -8.54
CA GLU A 147 16.40 -2.32 -9.97
C GLU A 147 15.12 -1.58 -10.33
N LYS A 148 14.05 -1.82 -9.57
CA LYS A 148 12.71 -1.36 -9.93
C LYS A 148 12.33 -0.01 -9.35
N ARG A 149 13.31 0.85 -9.02
CA ARG A 149 13.03 2.21 -8.49
C ARG A 149 12.12 3.01 -9.42
N TYR A 150 12.22 2.80 -10.73
CA TYR A 150 11.35 3.45 -11.70
C TYR A 150 9.84 3.25 -11.45
N LEU A 151 9.45 2.19 -10.73
CA LEU A 151 8.05 1.94 -10.34
C LEU A 151 7.51 2.96 -9.32
N VAL A 152 8.36 3.74 -8.65
CA VAL A 152 7.91 4.79 -7.75
C VAL A 152 8.12 6.20 -8.32
N GLU A 153 8.55 6.30 -9.58
CA GLU A 153 8.75 7.57 -10.25
C GLU A 153 7.45 8.10 -10.85
N ALA A 154 7.16 9.38 -10.60
CA ALA A 154 5.93 10.02 -11.08
C ALA A 154 5.79 9.98 -12.61
N LYS A 155 6.92 9.99 -13.34
CA LYS A 155 6.96 9.94 -14.81
C LYS A 155 6.29 8.68 -15.38
N LEU A 156 6.29 7.57 -14.64
CA LEU A 156 5.64 6.33 -15.07
C LEU A 156 4.10 6.43 -15.06
N TYR A 157 3.55 7.38 -14.30
CA TYR A 157 2.11 7.50 -14.05
C TYR A 157 1.58 8.88 -14.46
N PRO A 158 1.31 9.10 -15.76
CA PRO A 158 0.74 10.36 -16.25
C PRO A 158 -0.67 10.64 -15.66
N TYR A 159 -1.36 9.59 -15.21
CA TYR A 159 -2.67 9.65 -14.56
C TYR A 159 -2.64 8.84 -13.25
N PHE A 160 -3.46 9.24 -12.27
CA PHE A 160 -3.56 8.59 -10.97
C PHE A 160 -2.21 8.34 -10.28
N THR A 161 -1.29 9.31 -10.38
CA THR A 161 0.12 9.18 -9.95
C THR A 161 0.28 8.61 -8.55
N LEU A 162 -0.51 9.07 -7.56
CA LEU A 162 -0.42 8.58 -6.18
C LEU A 162 -0.83 7.11 -6.04
N LEU A 163 -1.89 6.68 -6.74
CA LEU A 163 -2.31 5.28 -6.77
C LEU A 163 -1.26 4.42 -7.49
N GLY A 164 -0.75 4.90 -8.62
CA GLY A 164 0.32 4.26 -9.37
C GLY A 164 1.57 4.05 -8.52
N GLN A 165 2.07 5.11 -7.88
CA GLN A 165 3.22 5.05 -6.97
C GLN A 165 2.96 4.16 -5.75
N SER A 166 1.73 4.14 -5.22
CA SER A 166 1.35 3.25 -4.12
C SER A 166 1.50 1.78 -4.53
N LEU A 167 0.95 1.39 -5.69
CA LEU A 167 1.09 0.04 -6.25
C LEU A 167 2.55 -0.28 -6.63
N GLY A 168 3.24 0.65 -7.27
CA GLY A 168 4.64 0.53 -7.64
C GLY A 168 5.56 0.33 -6.43
N SER A 169 5.24 0.99 -5.30
CA SER A 169 5.97 0.80 -4.06
C SER A 169 5.80 -0.59 -3.46
N MET A 170 4.65 -1.24 -3.66
CA MET A 170 4.46 -2.64 -3.24
C MET A 170 5.36 -3.58 -4.05
N LEU A 171 5.49 -3.35 -5.35
CA LEU A 171 6.35 -4.14 -6.23
C LEU A 171 7.84 -3.91 -5.94
N LEU A 172 8.24 -2.68 -5.68
CA LEU A 172 9.60 -2.35 -5.25
C LEU A 172 9.91 -2.92 -3.86
N GLY A 173 8.96 -2.83 -2.93
CA GLY A 173 9.06 -3.46 -1.62
C GLY A 173 9.15 -4.99 -1.72
N TRP A 174 8.45 -5.59 -2.67
CA TRP A 174 8.53 -7.02 -2.93
C TRP A 174 9.92 -7.42 -3.43
N GLU A 175 10.51 -6.64 -4.35
CA GLU A 175 11.90 -6.83 -4.76
C GLU A 175 12.87 -6.78 -3.56
N ALA A 176 12.72 -5.78 -2.69
CA ALA A 176 13.53 -5.63 -1.49
C ALA A 176 13.39 -6.82 -0.52
N LEU A 177 12.15 -7.26 -0.27
CA LEU A 177 11.84 -8.40 0.60
C LEU A 177 12.46 -9.70 0.06
N MET A 178 12.47 -9.87 -1.27
CA MET A 178 13.06 -11.03 -1.92
C MET A 178 14.58 -11.05 -1.86
N LYS A 179 15.23 -9.88 -1.84
CA LYS A 179 16.69 -9.74 -1.71
C LYS A 179 17.16 -9.90 -0.26
N CYS A 180 16.41 -9.40 0.72
CA CYS A 180 16.68 -9.60 2.14
C CYS A 180 15.40 -9.51 2.96
N VAL A 181 15.22 -10.42 3.94
CA VAL A 181 14.11 -10.39 4.89
C VAL A 181 14.65 -9.97 6.27
N PRO A 182 14.52 -8.70 6.66
CA PRO A 182 15.10 -8.19 7.90
C PRO A 182 14.30 -8.62 9.13
N ASP A 183 14.81 -8.30 10.31
CA ASP A 183 14.07 -8.43 11.57
C ASP A 183 13.24 -7.20 11.86
N ILE A 184 13.81 -6.04 11.58
CA ILE A 184 13.16 -4.74 11.69
C ILE A 184 13.25 -4.07 10.33
N PHE A 185 12.10 -3.69 9.77
CA PHE A 185 11.97 -2.92 8.54
C PHE A 185 11.53 -1.51 8.88
N ILE A 186 12.21 -0.50 8.33
CA ILE A 186 11.90 0.91 8.55
C ILE A 186 11.67 1.58 7.20
N ASP A 187 10.46 2.06 6.96
CA ASP A 187 10.17 2.93 5.82
C ASP A 187 10.55 4.37 6.17
N SER A 188 11.53 4.91 5.47
CA SER A 188 12.04 6.27 5.70
C SER A 188 11.68 7.25 4.58
N MET A 189 10.93 6.79 3.59
CA MET A 189 10.50 7.57 2.43
C MET A 189 8.99 7.84 2.41
N GLY A 190 8.19 7.05 3.12
CA GLY A 190 6.74 7.22 3.21
C GLY A 190 5.95 6.38 2.22
N TYR A 191 6.50 5.25 1.78
CA TYR A 191 5.79 4.23 1.02
C TYR A 191 4.99 3.28 1.93
N ALA A 192 3.87 3.78 2.46
CA ALA A 192 3.09 3.11 3.51
C ALA A 192 2.71 1.65 3.21
N PHE A 193 2.45 1.28 1.94
CA PHE A 193 2.07 -0.08 1.56
C PHE A 193 3.23 -1.10 1.64
N THR A 194 4.47 -0.64 1.79
CA THR A 194 5.61 -1.53 2.10
C THR A 194 5.51 -2.10 3.52
N LEU A 195 4.90 -1.38 4.47
CA LEU A 195 4.77 -1.82 5.86
C LEU A 195 3.94 -3.11 6.01
N PRO A 196 2.68 -3.20 5.50
CA PRO A 196 1.92 -4.44 5.59
C PRO A 196 2.59 -5.58 4.80
N LEU A 197 3.30 -5.27 3.71
CA LEU A 197 4.07 -6.26 2.95
C LEU A 197 5.15 -6.92 3.81
N PHE A 198 6.02 -6.12 4.43
CA PHE A 198 7.11 -6.64 5.28
C PHE A 198 6.60 -7.26 6.59
N LYS A 199 5.50 -6.74 7.17
CA LYS A 199 4.87 -7.30 8.36
C LYS A 199 4.24 -8.66 8.08
N ASN A 200 3.36 -8.72 7.08
CA ASN A 200 2.50 -9.87 6.85
C ASN A 200 3.21 -10.96 6.04
N LEU A 201 4.03 -10.62 5.05
CA LEU A 201 4.77 -11.62 4.27
C LEU A 201 6.16 -11.87 4.83
N GLY A 202 6.88 -10.82 5.21
CA GLY A 202 8.23 -10.93 5.77
C GLY A 202 8.29 -11.34 7.25
N GLY A 203 7.20 -11.16 8.00
CA GLY A 203 7.22 -11.36 9.46
C GLY A 203 8.13 -10.38 10.20
N CYS A 204 8.36 -9.20 9.62
CA CYS A 204 9.23 -8.18 10.20
C CYS A 204 8.48 -7.37 11.27
N ARG A 205 9.21 -6.85 12.26
CA ARG A 205 8.75 -5.66 12.99
C ARG A 205 8.88 -4.47 12.05
N VAL A 206 7.86 -3.62 11.98
CA VAL A 206 7.85 -2.49 11.04
C VAL A 206 7.77 -1.17 11.77
N GLY A 207 8.49 -0.18 11.27
CA GLY A 207 8.43 1.22 11.70
C GLY A 207 8.46 2.14 10.49
N CYS A 208 8.09 3.40 10.67
CA CYS A 208 8.18 4.39 9.62
C CYS A 208 8.55 5.77 10.16
N TYR A 209 9.18 6.58 9.31
CA TYR A 209 9.31 8.01 9.49
C TYR A 209 8.34 8.71 8.55
N VAL A 210 7.43 9.51 9.11
CA VAL A 210 6.41 10.23 8.35
C VAL A 210 6.50 11.71 8.69
N HIS A 211 6.94 12.51 7.73
CA HIS A 211 7.19 13.95 7.95
C HIS A 211 5.94 14.83 7.77
N TYR A 212 4.89 14.34 7.09
CA TYR A 212 3.58 14.98 6.99
C TYR A 212 2.49 13.89 6.77
N PRO A 213 1.87 13.36 7.83
CA PRO A 213 0.99 12.18 7.74
C PRO A 213 -0.35 12.45 7.05
N THR A 214 -0.71 13.73 6.90
CA THR A 214 -1.94 14.19 6.27
C THR A 214 -1.56 15.12 5.13
N ILE A 215 -2.11 14.87 3.92
CA ILE A 215 -2.16 15.88 2.87
C ILE A 215 -2.81 17.11 3.51
N SER A 216 -2.05 18.19 3.66
CA SER A 216 -2.56 19.39 4.29
C SER A 216 -3.78 19.89 3.50
N THR A 217 -4.75 20.49 4.19
CA THR A 217 -5.85 21.24 3.55
C THR A 217 -5.33 22.26 2.53
N ASP A 218 -4.08 22.70 2.68
CA ASP A 218 -3.37 23.58 1.76
C ASP A 218 -2.95 22.90 0.44
N MET A 219 -2.56 21.63 0.47
CA MET A 219 -2.35 20.85 -0.77
C MET A 219 -3.68 20.56 -1.48
N LEU A 220 -4.77 20.37 -0.73
CA LEU A 220 -6.12 20.27 -1.30
C LEU A 220 -6.63 21.61 -1.86
N SER A 221 -6.26 22.74 -1.25
CA SER A 221 -6.63 24.09 -1.73
C SER A 221 -5.95 24.44 -3.05
N VAL A 222 -4.69 24.02 -3.25
CA VAL A 222 -3.95 24.19 -4.51
C VAL A 222 -4.55 23.37 -5.66
N VAL A 223 -5.02 22.15 -5.37
CA VAL A 223 -5.75 21.32 -6.35
C VAL A 223 -7.13 21.91 -6.65
N ARG A 224 -7.84 22.40 -5.62
CA ARG A 224 -9.14 23.07 -5.74
C ARG A 224 -9.05 24.36 -6.58
N ASN A 225 -7.96 25.10 -6.45
CA ASN A 225 -7.71 26.35 -7.15
C ASN A 225 -7.13 26.18 -8.58
N ARG A 226 -7.04 24.93 -9.09
CA ARG A 226 -6.60 24.61 -10.47
C ARG A 226 -5.30 25.31 -10.90
N ASN A 227 -4.39 25.54 -9.96
CA ASN A 227 -3.16 26.26 -10.25
C ASN A 227 -2.22 25.33 -11.06
N PRO A 228 -1.85 25.65 -12.32
CA PRO A 228 -1.14 24.74 -13.22
C PRO A 228 0.31 24.44 -12.81
N ARG A 229 0.79 24.97 -11.67
CA ARG A 229 2.14 24.73 -11.15
C ARG A 229 2.41 23.29 -10.71
N PHE A 230 1.39 22.46 -10.49
CA PHE A 230 1.56 21.05 -10.15
C PHE A 230 0.76 20.13 -11.08
N ASN A 231 1.48 19.45 -11.97
CA ASN A 231 1.17 18.20 -12.69
C ASN A 231 -0.31 17.88 -13.03
N ASN A 232 -1.07 18.87 -13.49
CA ASN A 232 -2.39 18.63 -14.04
C ASN A 232 -2.29 18.65 -15.55
N ALA A 233 -2.31 17.46 -16.16
CA ALA A 233 -2.54 17.33 -17.59
C ALA A 233 -3.81 18.14 -17.95
N SER A 234 -3.66 19.09 -18.86
CA SER A 234 -4.65 20.10 -19.26
C SER A 234 -5.96 19.55 -19.83
N PHE A 235 -6.06 18.22 -19.98
CA PHE A 235 -7.25 17.52 -20.43
C PHE A 235 -8.21 17.16 -19.29
N ILE A 236 -7.71 16.89 -18.07
CA ILE A 236 -8.57 16.52 -16.92
C ILE A 236 -9.37 17.73 -16.41
N SER A 237 -8.84 18.95 -16.56
CA SER A 237 -9.53 20.19 -16.17
C SER A 237 -10.73 20.54 -17.04
N LYS A 238 -10.94 19.85 -18.17
CA LYS A 238 -12.02 20.12 -19.12
C LYS A 238 -13.25 19.21 -18.97
N ASN A 239 -13.17 18.12 -18.22
CA ASN A 239 -14.31 17.21 -18.05
C ASN A 239 -14.80 17.20 -16.57
N PRO A 240 -16.02 17.72 -16.30
CA PRO A 240 -16.56 17.80 -14.93
C PRO A 240 -16.80 16.42 -14.30
N ILE A 241 -16.96 15.36 -15.09
CA ILE A 241 -17.20 14.00 -14.60
C ILE A 241 -15.90 13.37 -14.07
N LEU A 242 -14.78 13.56 -14.79
CA LEU A 242 -13.47 13.04 -14.38
C LEU A 242 -12.83 13.83 -13.22
N SER A 243 -13.28 15.07 -13.01
CA SER A 243 -12.85 15.92 -11.90
C SER A 243 -13.43 15.47 -10.56
N ASN A 244 -14.66 14.93 -10.55
CA ASN A 244 -15.32 14.45 -9.33
C ASN A 244 -14.87 13.05 -8.89
N MET A 245 -14.19 12.30 -9.76
CA MET A 245 -13.64 10.98 -9.44
C MET A 245 -12.25 11.03 -8.79
N LYS A 246 -11.69 12.23 -8.57
CA LYS A 246 -10.50 12.46 -7.76
C LYS A 246 -10.91 12.85 -6.33
N ILE A 247 -11.55 11.92 -5.62
CA ILE A 247 -11.55 11.87 -4.15
C ILE A 247 -10.92 10.53 -3.77
#